data_AF-A0A838J041-F1
#
_entry.id   AF-A0A838J041-F1
#
_cell.length_a   1.000
_cell.length_b   1.000
_cell.length_c   1.000
_cell.angle_alpha   90.00
_cell.angle_beta   90.00
_cell.angle_gamma   90.00
#
_symmetry.space_group_name_H-M   'P 1'
#
loop_
_entity.id
_entity.type
_entity.pdbx_description
1 polymer ?
#
loop_
_entity_poly.entity_id
_entity_poly.type
_entity_poly.pdbx_seq_one_letter_code
_entity_poly.pdbx_strand_id
1 'polypeptide(L)' 'MMSTSTSGDKVQTLSNEQLSEVIARCEDAISDGTAAVGDFESFVLAQQELARRTWA' A
#
# COMPACT_ATOMS: atom_id res chain seq x y z
N MET A 1 2.36 22.40 -11.78
CA MET A 1 3.10 21.15 -11.56
C MET A 1 2.41 20.44 -10.42
N MET A 2 1.56 19.44 -10.71
CA MET A 2 0.85 18.67 -9.68
C MET A 2 1.75 17.52 -9.27
N SER A 3 2.40 17.64 -8.10
CA SER A 3 3.13 16.55 -7.48
C SER A 3 2.13 15.60 -6.83
N THR A 4 1.81 14.50 -7.50
CA THR A 4 1.03 13.38 -6.92
C THR A 4 1.95 12.53 -6.03
N SER A 5 2.52 13.13 -4.99
CA SER A 5 3.48 12.48 -4.08
C SER A 5 2.89 12.37 -2.67
N THR A 6 1.68 11.83 -2.53
CA THR A 6 1.00 11.79 -1.22
C THR A 6 0.76 10.37 -0.68
N SER A 7 0.76 9.32 -1.51
CA SER A 7 0.61 7.93 -1.03
C SER A 7 1.93 7.25 -0.68
N GLY A 8 3.01 7.48 -1.45
CA GLY A 8 4.32 6.85 -1.24
C GLY A 8 5.02 7.24 0.06
N ASP A 9 4.96 8.51 0.47
CA ASP A 9 5.59 8.97 1.72
C ASP A 9 4.91 8.41 2.99
N LYS A 10 3.64 8.01 2.90
CA LYS A 10 2.92 7.46 4.05
C LYS A 10 3.35 6.02 4.37
N VAL A 11 3.55 5.17 3.36
CA VAL A 11 3.84 3.74 3.60
C VAL A 11 5.14 3.50 4.35
N GLN A 12 6.14 4.36 4.15
CA GLN A 12 7.43 4.27 4.85
C GLN A 12 7.30 4.52 6.36
N THR A 13 6.29 5.29 6.78
CA THR A 13 6.03 5.60 8.20
C THR A 13 5.16 4.56 8.91
N LEU A 14 4.55 3.63 8.17
CA LEU A 14 3.69 2.59 8.73
C LEU A 14 4.52 1.48 9.37
N SER A 15 4.01 0.87 10.45
CA SER A 15 4.55 -0.36 11.02
C SER A 15 4.30 -1.56 10.09
N ASN A 16 4.98 -2.68 10.34
CA ASN A 16 4.73 -3.90 9.56
C ASN A 16 3.27 -4.37 9.69
N GLU A 17 2.69 -4.29 10.88
CA GLU A 17 1.28 -4.62 11.12
C GLU A 17 0.36 -3.71 10.31
N GLN A 18 0.60 -2.40 10.32
CA GLN A 18 -0.18 -1.43 9.55
C GLN A 18 -0.05 -1.64 8.04
N LEU A 19 1.13 -2.04 7.56
CA LEU A 19 1.34 -2.41 6.15
C LEU A 19 0.53 -3.66 5.79
N SER A 20 0.54 -4.67 6.64
CA SER A 20 -0.29 -5.88 6.46
C SER A 20 -1.79 -5.57 6.46
N GLU A 21 -2.25 -4.67 7.33
CA GLU A 21 -3.66 -4.21 7.33
C GLU A 21 -4.03 -3.46 6.05
N VAL A 22 -3.13 -2.63 5.52
CA VAL A 22 -3.34 -1.97 4.22
C VAL A 22 -3.47 -2.99 3.11
N ILE A 23 -2.56 -3.97 3.07
CA ILE A 23 -2.57 -5.03 2.06
C ILE A 23 -3.89 -5.81 2.12
N ALA A 24 -4.29 -6.29 3.31
CA ALA A 24 -5.52 -7.07 3.47
C ALA A 24 -6.77 -6.30 3.02
N ARG A 25 -6.91 -5.03 3.41
CA ARG A 25 -8.03 -4.17 2.96
C ARG A 25 -8.03 -3.99 1.44
N CYS A 26 -6.87 -3.80 0.83
CA CYS A 26 -6.78 -3.68 -0.61
C CYS A 26 -7.11 -5.01 -1.30
N GLU A 27 -6.68 -6.16 -0.76
CA GLU A 27 -7.04 -7.49 -1.29
C GLU A 27 -8.55 -7.72 -1.26
N ASP A 28 -9.21 -7.35 -0.17
CA ASP A 28 -10.67 -7.44 -0.06
C ASP A 28 -11.37 -6.60 -1.14
N ALA A 29 -10.98 -5.33 -1.29
CA ALA A 29 -11.54 -4.43 -2.31
C ALA A 29 -11.22 -4.87 -3.75
N ILE A 30 -10.06 -5.49 -3.97
CA ILE A 30 -9.68 -6.02 -5.29
C ILE A 30 -10.52 -7.25 -5.60
N SER A 31 -10.69 -8.14 -4.61
CA SER A 31 -11.44 -9.39 -4.75
C SER A 31 -12.95 -9.15 -4.91
N ASP A 32 -13.51 -8.14 -4.26
CA ASP A 32 -14.94 -7.80 -4.38
C ASP A 32 -15.25 -6.89 -5.59
N GLY A 33 -14.22 -6.43 -6.30
CA GLY A 33 -14.33 -5.61 -7.51
C GLY A 33 -14.65 -4.14 -7.24
N THR A 34 -14.53 -3.67 -5.99
CA THR A 34 -14.79 -2.28 -5.61
C THR A 34 -13.53 -1.41 -5.57
N ALA A 35 -12.34 -2.01 -5.72
CA ALA A 35 -11.06 -1.30 -5.68
C ALA A 35 -10.96 -0.17 -6.70
N ALA A 36 -10.61 1.02 -6.21
CA ALA A 36 -10.19 2.15 -7.02
C ALA A 36 -8.70 2.02 -7.39
N VAL A 37 -8.25 2.80 -8.38
CA VAL A 37 -6.83 2.86 -8.79
C VAL A 37 -5.90 3.14 -7.59
N GLY A 38 -6.34 3.97 -6.65
CA GLY A 38 -5.58 4.27 -5.43
C GLY A 38 -5.39 3.08 -4.49
N ASP A 39 -6.31 2.10 -4.50
CA ASP A 39 -6.17 0.88 -3.71
C ASP A 39 -5.09 -0.02 -4.29
N PHE A 40 -5.02 -0.14 -5.63
CA PHE A 40 -3.93 -0.88 -6.30
C PHE A 40 -2.56 -0.23 -6.06
N GLU A 41 -2.48 1.10 -6.12
CA GLU A 41 -1.24 1.81 -5.83
C GLU A 41 -0.80 1.59 -4.37
N SER A 42 -1.73 1.73 -3.42
CA SER A 42 -1.48 1.52 -1.99
C SER A 42 -1.06 0.09 -1.69
N PHE A 43 -1.67 -0.89 -2.36
CA PHE A 43 -1.32 -2.30 -2.26
C PHE A 43 0.13 -2.56 -2.71
N VAL A 44 0.51 -2.09 -3.90
CA VAL A 44 1.86 -2.27 -4.44
C VAL A 44 2.91 -1.60 -3.55
N LEU A 45 2.65 -0.37 -3.11
CA LEU A 45 3.57 0.39 -2.24
C LEU A 45 3.75 -0.29 -0.88
N ALA A 46 2.67 -0.81 -0.27
CA ALA A 46 2.76 -1.51 1.00
C ALA A 46 3.52 -2.85 0.87
N GLN A 47 3.28 -3.60 -0.21
CA GLN A 47 4.04 -4.83 -0.49
C GLN A 47 5.53 -4.55 -0.72
N GLN A 48 5.84 -3.51 -1.49
CA GLN A 48 7.23 -3.12 -1.76
C GLN A 48 7.98 -2.76 -0.49
N GLU A 49 7.34 -2.01 0.42
CA GLU A 49 7.95 -1.63 1.70
C GLU A 49 8.14 -2.83 2.63
N LEU A 50 7.17 -3.75 2.74
CA LEU A 50 7.35 -4.98 3.50
C LEU A 50 8.47 -5.86 2.95
N ALA A 51 8.53 -6.02 1.62
CA ALA A 51 9.60 -6.75 0.97
C ALA A 51 10.95 -6.09 1.26
N ARG A 52 11.06 -4.76 1.11
CA ARG A 52 12.26 -4.01 1.44
C ARG A 52 12.72 -4.26 2.87
N ARG A 53 11.81 -4.28 3.85
CA ARG A 53 12.14 -4.54 5.27
C ARG A 53 12.55 -5.98 5.55
N THR A 54 11.99 -6.94 4.81
CA THR A 54 12.29 -8.36 5.00
C THR A 54 13.69 -8.73 4.49
N TRP A 55 14.14 -8.06 3.42
CA TRP A 55 15.41 -8.34 2.75
C TRP A 55 16.49 -7.28 2.98
N ALA A 56 16.26 -6.32 3.88
CA ALA A 56 17.23 -5.28 4.27
C ALA A 56 18.30 -5.79 5.25
#